data_AF-A0A098EGB4-F1
#
_entry.id   AF-A0A098EGB4-F1
#
_cell.length_a   1.000
_cell.length_b   1.000
_cell.length_c   1.000
_cell.angle_alpha   90.00
_cell.angle_beta   90.00
_cell.angle_gamma   90.00
#
_symmetry.space_group_name_H-M   'P 1'
#
loop_
_entity.id
_entity.type
_entity.pdbx_description
1 polymer ?
#
loop_
_entity_poly.entity_id
_entity_poly.type
_entity_poly.pdbx_seq_one_letter_code
_entity_poly.pdbx_strand_id
1 'polypeptide(L)'
;MILNEEDEADTVYLLAKELAYDVVTGQTDNLTAALAKTSGKDIVQFAKAVEISNSGIGKKVCAGSHAKISAGTNNGKTYVTSPSDGDTNKHTTQCSGLGDASADKGQKSLSQFVSLTGVGKGKNWPRGSAAKNSDHALIEGPANSNANAVAKDLVALNRDEKTIVAGLLAKTIEGGEVVEIRAVSSTSVMVSLRFNYLRI
;
A
#
# COMPACT_ATOMS: atom_id res chain seq x y z
N MET A 1 -26.47 1.77 -21.47
CA MET A 1 -26.36 1.64 -20.00
C MET A 1 -25.26 2.60 -19.59
N ILE A 2 -25.64 3.84 -19.33
CA ILE A 2 -24.73 4.89 -18.86
C ILE A 2 -24.66 4.66 -17.36
N LEU A 3 -23.55 4.10 -16.87
CA LEU A 3 -23.27 4.14 -15.44
C LEU A 3 -22.90 5.60 -15.15
N ASN A 4 -23.73 6.24 -14.33
CA ASN A 4 -23.59 7.65 -14.01
C ASN A 4 -22.32 7.83 -13.17
N GLU A 5 -21.55 8.88 -13.46
CA GLU A 5 -20.30 9.26 -12.77
C GLU A 5 -20.46 9.35 -11.23
N GLU A 6 -21.68 9.58 -10.74
CA GLU A 6 -22.03 9.61 -9.31
C GLU A 6 -21.98 8.22 -8.64
N ASP A 7 -22.36 7.13 -9.33
CA ASP A 7 -22.31 5.76 -8.76
C ASP A 7 -20.86 5.26 -8.60
N GLU A 8 -19.94 5.70 -9.46
CA GLU A 8 -18.51 5.38 -9.38
C GLU A 8 -17.86 6.08 -8.17
N ALA A 9 -18.23 7.33 -7.88
CA ALA A 9 -17.69 8.07 -6.74
C ALA A 9 -18.13 7.48 -5.39
N ASP A 10 -19.41 7.12 -5.25
CA ASP A 10 -19.96 6.53 -4.03
C ASP A 10 -19.37 5.13 -3.74
N THR A 11 -19.16 4.32 -4.78
CA THR A 11 -18.54 3.00 -4.62
C THR A 11 -17.05 3.08 -4.25
N VAL A 12 -16.32 4.07 -4.78
CA VAL A 12 -14.92 4.35 -4.42
C VAL A 12 -14.79 4.88 -2.99
N TYR A 13 -15.70 5.76 -2.55
CA TYR A 13 -15.74 6.26 -1.18
C TYR A 13 -16.00 5.17 -0.14
N LEU A 14 -16.92 4.25 -0.43
CA LEU A 14 -17.19 3.11 0.44
C LEU A 14 -15.97 2.19 0.55
N LEU A 15 -15.30 1.91 -0.57
CA LEU A 15 -14.13 1.03 -0.60
C LEU A 15 -12.96 1.58 0.25
N ALA A 16 -12.75 2.89 0.23
CA ALA A 16 -11.73 3.55 1.03
C ALA A 16 -12.01 3.51 2.54
N LYS A 17 -13.27 3.69 2.94
CA LYS A 17 -13.68 3.53 4.35
C LYS A 17 -13.52 2.10 4.85
N GLU A 18 -13.89 1.11 4.02
CA GLU A 18 -13.72 -0.31 4.35
C GLU A 18 -12.23 -0.64 4.54
N LEU A 19 -11.35 -0.16 3.65
CA LEU A 19 -9.90 -0.32 3.77
C LEU A 19 -9.33 0.29 5.06
N ALA A 20 -9.76 1.50 5.40
CA ALA A 20 -9.36 2.17 6.64
C ALA A 20 -9.85 1.41 7.88
N TYR A 21 -11.09 0.92 7.84
CA TYR A 21 -11.67 0.11 8.90
C TYR A 21 -10.90 -1.19 9.09
N ASP A 22 -10.64 -1.93 8.01
CA ASP A 22 -9.92 -3.21 8.03
C ASP A 22 -8.53 -3.12 8.65
N VAL A 23 -7.79 -2.03 8.38
CA VAL A 23 -6.48 -1.77 9.02
C VAL A 23 -6.61 -1.62 10.53
N VAL A 24 -7.61 -0.86 10.99
CA VAL A 24 -7.83 -0.57 12.41
C VAL A 24 -8.34 -1.80 13.14
N THR A 25 -9.26 -2.56 12.55
CA THR A 25 -9.85 -3.77 13.14
C THR A 25 -9.00 -5.02 12.93
N GLY A 26 -7.97 -4.96 12.09
CA GLY A 26 -7.07 -6.08 11.83
C GLY A 26 -7.66 -7.16 10.92
N GLN A 27 -8.58 -6.81 10.02
CA GLN A 27 -9.16 -7.76 9.06
C GLN A 27 -8.20 -8.00 7.88
N THR A 28 -7.17 -8.80 8.10
CA THR A 28 -6.09 -9.00 7.11
C THR A 28 -6.59 -9.54 5.77
N ASP A 29 -7.56 -10.46 5.76
CA ASP A 29 -8.05 -11.08 4.53
C ASP A 29 -8.83 -10.08 3.66
N ASN A 30 -9.70 -9.26 4.28
CA ASN A 30 -10.46 -8.22 3.59
C ASN A 30 -9.54 -7.11 3.08
N LEU A 31 -8.60 -6.66 3.91
CA LEU A 31 -7.57 -5.70 3.53
C LEU A 31 -6.72 -6.21 2.36
N THR A 32 -6.33 -7.49 2.38
CA THR A 32 -5.58 -8.13 1.28
C THR A 32 -6.38 -8.12 -0.01
N ALA A 33 -7.66 -8.51 0.05
CA ALA A 33 -8.53 -8.57 -1.11
C ALA A 33 -8.76 -7.19 -1.73
N ALA A 34 -8.92 -6.16 -0.89
CA ALA A 34 -9.10 -4.79 -1.33
C ALA A 34 -7.79 -4.20 -1.89
N LEU A 35 -6.65 -4.34 -1.20
CA LEU A 35 -5.33 -3.92 -1.71
C LEU A 35 -4.97 -4.61 -3.03
N ALA A 36 -5.33 -5.88 -3.20
CA ALA A 36 -5.08 -6.60 -4.44
C ALA A 36 -5.84 -6.04 -5.66
N LYS A 37 -6.98 -5.36 -5.43
CA LYS A 37 -7.76 -4.66 -6.45
C LYS A 37 -7.26 -3.23 -6.68
N THR A 38 -6.54 -2.64 -5.73
CA THR A 38 -5.94 -1.32 -5.86
C THR A 38 -4.83 -1.32 -6.91
N SER A 39 -4.82 -0.29 -7.78
CA SER A 39 -3.84 -0.20 -8.84
C SER A 39 -2.44 0.03 -8.27
N GLY A 40 -1.40 -0.47 -8.96
CA GLY A 40 -0.02 -0.22 -8.54
C GLY A 40 0.35 1.26 -8.49
N LYS A 41 -0.31 2.12 -9.29
CA LYS A 41 -0.09 3.57 -9.24
C LYS A 41 -0.60 4.16 -7.92
N ASP A 42 -1.76 3.73 -7.45
CA ASP A 42 -2.33 4.21 -6.19
C ASP A 42 -1.53 3.69 -5.00
N ILE A 43 -1.01 2.46 -5.07
CA ILE A 43 -0.09 1.93 -4.06
C ILE A 43 1.21 2.74 -4.00
N VAL A 44 1.73 3.23 -5.13
CA VAL A 44 2.87 4.15 -5.15
C VAL A 44 2.52 5.49 -4.50
N GLN A 45 1.33 6.05 -4.77
CA GLN A 45 0.90 7.29 -4.12
C GLN A 45 0.71 7.11 -2.61
N PHE A 46 0.13 5.98 -2.21
CA PHE A 46 0.00 5.60 -0.80
C PHE A 46 1.37 5.50 -0.12
N ALA A 47 2.33 4.78 -0.72
CA ALA A 47 3.69 4.67 -0.20
C ALA A 47 4.37 6.05 -0.04
N LYS A 48 4.18 6.94 -1.03
CA LYS A 48 4.69 8.32 -0.98
C LYS A 48 4.01 9.13 0.14
N ALA A 49 2.70 9.00 0.32
CA ALA A 49 1.97 9.67 1.38
C ALA A 49 2.44 9.21 2.77
N VAL A 50 2.65 7.89 2.96
CA VAL A 50 3.22 7.34 4.20
C VAL A 50 4.62 7.88 4.46
N GLU A 51 5.50 7.92 3.46
CA GLU A 51 6.88 8.43 3.62
C GLU A 51 6.89 9.90 4.07
N ILE A 52 6.03 10.74 3.47
CA ILE A 52 5.93 12.17 3.78
C ILE A 52 5.31 12.39 5.17
N SER A 53 4.24 11.67 5.50
CA SER A 53 3.52 11.86 6.77
C SER A 53 4.25 11.23 7.96
N ASN A 54 4.83 10.05 7.78
CA ASN A 54 5.58 9.35 8.82
C ASN A 54 6.51 8.26 8.23
N SER A 55 7.73 8.66 7.87
CA SER A 55 8.75 7.73 7.35
C SER A 55 9.11 6.60 8.32
N GLY A 56 8.87 6.76 9.62
CA GLY A 56 9.03 5.70 10.62
C GLY A 56 8.07 4.53 10.38
N ILE A 57 6.83 4.80 9.96
CA ILE A 57 5.85 3.78 9.57
C ILE A 57 6.26 3.13 8.26
N GLY A 58 6.70 3.91 7.27
CA GLY A 58 7.14 3.40 5.97
C GLY A 58 8.26 2.35 6.10
N LYS A 59 9.15 2.50 7.09
CA LYS A 59 10.25 1.56 7.40
C LYS A 59 9.81 0.28 8.13
N LYS A 60 8.55 0.17 8.55
CA LYS A 60 7.98 -1.04 9.15
C LYS A 60 7.28 -1.93 8.12
N VAL A 61 6.87 -1.35 7.00
CA VAL A 61 6.12 -2.03 5.94
C VAL A 61 7.07 -2.45 4.83
N CYS A 62 6.95 -3.69 4.34
CA CYS A 62 7.86 -4.31 3.37
C CYS A 62 9.33 -4.35 3.78
N ALA A 63 9.64 -4.29 5.08
CA ALA A 63 11.00 -4.25 5.61
C ALA A 63 11.52 -5.61 6.11
N GLY A 64 10.62 -6.59 6.25
CA GLY A 64 10.89 -7.87 6.91
C GLY A 64 11.20 -9.02 5.96
N SER A 65 11.11 -10.22 6.51
CA SER A 65 11.36 -11.50 5.82
C SER A 65 10.20 -12.51 5.93
N HIS A 66 9.10 -12.11 6.59
CA HIS A 66 8.01 -13.00 6.95
C HIS A 66 7.25 -13.54 5.72
N ALA A 67 7.36 -12.86 4.58
CA ALA A 67 6.70 -13.20 3.32
C ALA A 67 7.69 -13.71 2.26
N LYS A 68 8.92 -14.10 2.64
CA LYS A 68 9.90 -14.61 1.67
C LYS A 68 9.34 -15.78 0.84
N ILE A 69 9.60 -15.74 -0.46
CA ILE A 69 9.29 -16.84 -1.36
C ILE A 69 10.40 -17.88 -1.27
N SER A 70 10.03 -19.16 -1.10
CA SER A 70 10.97 -20.28 -1.09
C SER A 70 11.50 -20.58 -2.50
N ALA A 71 12.48 -19.81 -2.97
CA ALA A 71 13.13 -19.98 -4.27
C ALA A 71 14.46 -20.75 -4.17
N GLY A 72 14.41 -21.94 -3.55
CA GLY A 72 15.61 -22.73 -3.25
C GLY A 72 16.41 -22.12 -2.09
N THR A 73 17.73 -21.95 -2.27
CA THR A 73 18.62 -21.30 -1.27
C THR A 73 18.59 -19.77 -1.34
N ASN A 74 17.77 -19.19 -2.23
CA ASN A 74 17.55 -17.75 -2.27
C ASN A 74 16.61 -17.30 -1.18
N ASN A 75 17.23 -16.78 -0.13
CA ASN A 75 16.56 -15.86 0.76
C ASN A 75 16.74 -14.47 0.14
N GLY A 76 15.67 -13.78 -0.25
CA GLY A 76 15.76 -12.49 -0.94
C GLY A 76 16.64 -11.47 -0.19
N LYS A 77 17.50 -10.75 -0.91
CA LYS A 77 18.48 -9.80 -0.35
C LYS A 77 18.18 -8.36 -0.79
N THR A 78 17.75 -8.17 -2.03
CA THR A 78 17.45 -6.87 -2.61
C THR A 78 16.18 -6.93 -3.46
N TYR A 79 15.41 -5.85 -3.40
CA TYR A 79 14.34 -5.53 -4.31
C TYR A 79 14.87 -5.09 -5.68
N VAL A 80 14.31 -5.68 -6.71
CA VAL A 80 14.55 -5.30 -8.11
C VAL A 80 13.25 -5.43 -8.91
N THR A 81 13.22 -4.86 -10.12
CA THR A 81 12.01 -4.94 -10.98
C THR A 81 11.91 -6.28 -11.71
N SER A 82 13.04 -6.87 -12.07
CA SER A 82 13.11 -8.15 -12.78
C SER A 82 14.10 -9.06 -12.05
N PRO A 83 13.62 -9.99 -11.20
CA PRO A 83 14.52 -10.88 -10.49
C PRO A 83 15.30 -11.76 -11.45
N SER A 84 16.63 -11.69 -11.37
CA SER A 84 17.55 -12.57 -12.08
C SER A 84 18.78 -12.78 -11.20
N ASP A 85 19.09 -14.01 -10.81
CA ASP A 85 20.22 -14.24 -9.92
C ASP A 85 21.49 -14.52 -10.70
N GLY A 86 22.44 -13.58 -10.70
CA GLY A 86 23.85 -13.90 -10.90
C GLY A 86 24.46 -14.21 -9.55
N ASP A 87 24.58 -15.51 -9.22
CA ASP A 87 25.33 -16.20 -8.14
C ASP A 87 25.18 -15.71 -6.66
N THR A 88 24.98 -14.41 -6.40
CA THR A 88 25.01 -13.81 -5.04
C THR A 88 24.00 -12.68 -4.78
N ASN A 89 23.28 -12.20 -5.80
CA ASN A 89 22.43 -11.01 -5.67
C ASN A 89 21.06 -11.28 -5.02
N LYS A 90 20.57 -12.53 -5.07
CA LYS A 90 19.34 -13.03 -4.40
C LYS A 90 18.17 -12.06 -4.54
N HIS A 91 17.76 -11.81 -5.77
CA HIS A 91 16.78 -10.81 -6.13
C HIS A 91 15.35 -11.24 -5.79
N THR A 92 14.54 -10.27 -5.33
CA THR A 92 13.12 -10.49 -5.03
C THR A 92 12.28 -9.29 -5.43
N THR A 93 11.01 -9.52 -5.76
CA THR A 93 9.97 -8.48 -5.88
C THR A 93 8.90 -8.66 -4.81
N GLN A 94 9.16 -9.48 -3.79
CA GLN A 94 8.20 -9.82 -2.76
C GLN A 94 8.32 -8.88 -1.56
N CYS A 95 7.31 -8.05 -1.31
CA CYS A 95 7.21 -7.23 -0.09
C CYS A 95 7.42 -8.10 1.15
N SER A 96 8.25 -7.62 2.07
CA SER A 96 8.69 -8.36 3.26
C SER A 96 9.29 -9.75 2.94
N GLY A 97 9.92 -9.86 1.78
CA GLY A 97 10.64 -11.03 1.29
C GLY A 97 12.16 -10.96 1.45
N LEU A 98 12.67 -9.99 2.21
CA LEU A 98 14.11 -9.78 2.47
C LEU A 98 14.62 -10.77 3.53
N GLY A 99 14.66 -12.05 3.17
CA GLY A 99 15.03 -13.14 4.05
C GLY A 99 16.53 -13.39 4.24
N ASP A 100 17.40 -12.78 3.43
CA ASP A 100 18.84 -12.96 3.57
C ASP A 100 19.37 -12.26 4.83
N ALA A 101 20.35 -12.86 5.51
CA ALA A 101 21.00 -12.24 6.66
C ALA A 101 21.71 -10.93 6.29
N SER A 102 22.16 -10.80 5.04
CA SER A 102 22.79 -9.61 4.48
C SER A 102 21.83 -8.76 3.63
N ALA A 103 20.52 -8.83 3.91
CA ALA A 103 19.53 -8.01 3.23
C ALA A 103 19.88 -6.51 3.28
N ASP A 104 19.72 -5.83 2.15
CA ASP A 104 20.10 -4.42 2.02
C ASP A 104 19.22 -3.55 2.93
N LYS A 105 19.85 -2.92 3.93
CA LYS A 105 19.18 -2.04 4.88
C LYS A 105 18.58 -0.80 4.21
N GLY A 106 19.16 -0.36 3.10
CA GLY A 106 18.68 0.78 2.32
C GLY A 106 17.36 0.52 1.60
N GLN A 107 16.94 -0.74 1.48
CA GLN A 107 15.72 -1.14 0.78
C GLN A 107 14.58 -1.55 1.71
N LYS A 108 14.75 -1.39 3.03
CA LYS A 108 13.79 -1.79 4.06
C LYS A 108 12.72 -0.72 4.29
N SER A 109 11.89 -0.46 3.28
CA SER A 109 10.69 0.36 3.43
C SER A 109 9.68 0.11 2.31
N LEU A 110 8.43 0.53 2.54
CA LEU A 110 7.37 0.51 1.54
C LEU A 110 7.74 1.36 0.32
N SER A 111 8.32 2.54 0.54
CA SER A 111 8.77 3.46 -0.51
C SER A 111 9.84 2.84 -1.41
N GLN A 112 10.80 2.12 -0.84
CA GLN A 112 11.84 1.40 -1.58
C GLN A 112 11.26 0.21 -2.33
N PHE A 113 10.39 -0.57 -1.69
CA PHE A 113 9.69 -1.67 -2.32
C PHE A 113 8.96 -1.23 -3.59
N VAL A 114 8.08 -0.23 -3.51
CA VAL A 114 7.27 0.18 -4.68
C VAL A 114 8.13 0.77 -5.81
N SER A 115 9.23 1.46 -5.46
CA SER A 115 10.14 2.10 -6.41
C SER A 115 11.00 1.07 -7.15
N LEU A 116 11.63 0.15 -6.41
CA LEU A 116 12.60 -0.78 -6.95
C LEU A 116 11.95 -1.96 -7.68
N THR A 117 10.74 -2.35 -7.28
CA THR A 117 10.03 -3.48 -7.90
C THR A 117 9.15 -3.08 -9.08
N GLY A 118 9.01 -1.79 -9.38
CA GLY A 118 8.26 -1.33 -10.56
C GLY A 118 6.74 -1.45 -10.43
N VAL A 119 6.20 -1.41 -9.20
CA VAL A 119 4.76 -1.43 -8.90
C VAL A 119 3.99 -0.36 -9.70
N GLY A 120 4.51 0.87 -9.74
CA GLY A 120 3.89 1.96 -10.51
C GLY A 120 3.91 1.79 -12.03
N LYS A 121 4.71 0.84 -12.54
CA LYS A 121 4.81 0.50 -13.96
C LYS A 121 3.95 -0.72 -14.33
N GLY A 122 3.05 -1.15 -13.43
CA GLY A 122 2.20 -2.32 -13.64
C GLY A 122 2.95 -3.65 -13.53
N LYS A 123 4.09 -3.68 -12.82
CA LYS A 123 4.87 -4.90 -12.59
C LYS A 123 4.81 -5.31 -11.12
N ASN A 124 4.90 -6.60 -10.84
CA ASN A 124 5.07 -7.15 -9.49
C ASN A 124 3.99 -6.72 -8.47
N TRP A 125 2.79 -6.39 -8.95
CA TRP A 125 1.63 -6.09 -8.12
C TRP A 125 0.37 -6.71 -8.73
N PRO A 126 -0.52 -7.35 -7.93
CA PRO A 126 -0.45 -7.57 -6.49
C PRO A 126 0.38 -8.81 -6.07
N ARG A 127 1.05 -9.45 -7.03
CA ARG A 127 1.83 -10.68 -6.84
C ARG A 127 3.32 -10.40 -6.98
N GLY A 128 4.11 -10.94 -6.05
CA GLY A 128 5.56 -10.88 -6.07
C GLY A 128 6.20 -12.18 -6.54
N SER A 129 7.50 -12.13 -6.80
CA SER A 129 8.30 -13.25 -7.29
C SER A 129 9.73 -13.16 -6.75
N ALA A 130 10.46 -14.27 -6.83
CA ALA A 130 11.87 -14.34 -6.46
C ALA A 130 12.64 -15.20 -7.47
N ALA A 131 13.89 -14.85 -7.72
CA ALA A 131 14.74 -15.65 -8.60
C ALA A 131 15.23 -16.92 -7.87
N LYS A 132 15.42 -18.00 -8.64
CA LYS A 132 15.95 -19.29 -8.19
C LYS A 132 17.43 -19.40 -8.59
N ASN A 133 18.26 -19.83 -7.64
CA ASN A 133 19.73 -19.82 -7.75
C ASN A 133 20.30 -20.67 -8.88
N SER A 134 19.70 -21.84 -9.14
CA SER A 134 20.32 -22.86 -9.98
C SER A 134 20.09 -22.67 -11.48
N ASP A 135 18.99 -22.05 -11.88
CA ASP A 135 18.50 -22.08 -13.27
C ASP A 135 18.03 -20.71 -13.77
N HIS A 136 18.30 -19.63 -13.02
CA HIS A 136 17.73 -18.28 -13.24
C HIS A 136 16.20 -18.26 -13.38
N ALA A 137 15.52 -19.32 -12.94
CA ALA A 137 14.08 -19.46 -13.03
C ALA A 137 13.40 -18.51 -12.05
N LEU A 138 12.30 -17.90 -12.48
CA LEU A 138 11.48 -17.06 -11.62
C LEU A 138 10.47 -17.93 -10.89
N ILE A 139 10.42 -17.81 -9.56
CA ILE A 139 9.40 -18.44 -8.73
C ILE A 139 8.41 -17.37 -8.31
N GLU A 140 7.19 -17.52 -8.80
CA GLU A 140 6.07 -16.67 -8.43
C GLU A 140 5.56 -17.03 -7.03
N GLY A 141 5.32 -16.02 -6.18
CA GLY A 141 4.69 -16.21 -4.87
C GLY A 141 3.23 -16.63 -5.01
N PRO A 142 2.50 -16.91 -3.91
CA PRO A 142 1.06 -17.17 -3.99
C PRO A 142 0.26 -16.04 -4.65
N ALA A 143 -0.99 -16.31 -5.03
CA ALA A 143 -1.88 -15.24 -5.49
C ALA A 143 -1.94 -14.09 -4.47
N ASN A 144 -1.84 -12.85 -4.95
CA ASN A 144 -1.86 -11.63 -4.13
C ASN A 144 -0.77 -11.56 -3.04
N SER A 145 0.36 -12.25 -3.22
CA SER A 145 1.39 -12.35 -2.18
C SER A 145 1.96 -11.01 -1.70
N ASN A 146 2.06 -9.99 -2.57
CA ASN A 146 2.51 -8.65 -2.16
C ASN A 146 1.41 -7.90 -1.42
N ALA A 147 0.18 -7.95 -1.90
CA ALA A 147 -0.96 -7.34 -1.19
C ALA A 147 -1.13 -7.94 0.21
N ASN A 148 -0.99 -9.27 0.35
CA ASN A 148 -1.05 -9.96 1.65
C ASN A 148 0.08 -9.53 2.58
N ALA A 149 1.31 -9.42 2.07
CA ALA A 149 2.45 -8.98 2.87
C ALA A 149 2.28 -7.53 3.36
N VAL A 150 1.84 -6.62 2.49
CA VAL A 150 1.50 -5.24 2.89
C VAL A 150 0.40 -5.24 3.94
N ALA A 151 -0.70 -5.97 3.72
CA ALA A 151 -1.81 -6.06 4.67
C ALA A 151 -1.33 -6.53 6.06
N LYS A 152 -0.53 -7.59 6.10
CA LYS A 152 0.07 -8.12 7.35
C LYS A 152 0.93 -7.11 8.07
N ASP A 153 1.80 -6.41 7.35
CA ASP A 153 2.62 -5.36 7.94
C ASP A 153 1.78 -4.20 8.48
N LEU A 154 0.72 -3.80 7.77
CA LEU A 154 -0.19 -2.73 8.21
C LEU A 154 -0.99 -3.10 9.46
N VAL A 155 -1.53 -4.32 9.53
CA VAL A 155 -2.27 -4.77 10.72
C VAL A 155 -1.36 -5.04 11.93
N ALA A 156 -0.05 -5.19 11.71
CA ALA A 156 0.94 -5.37 12.77
C ALA A 156 1.42 -4.04 13.39
N LEU A 157 1.06 -2.90 12.81
CA LEU A 157 1.37 -1.57 13.35
C LEU A 157 0.69 -1.35 14.71
N ASN A 158 1.20 -0.40 15.49
CA ASN A 158 0.52 0.01 16.72
C ASN A 158 -0.77 0.79 16.43
N ARG A 159 -1.62 1.02 17.44
CA ARG A 159 -2.94 1.64 17.28
C ARG A 159 -2.90 3.02 16.62
N ASP A 160 -1.94 3.86 17.01
CA ASP A 160 -1.83 5.22 16.48
C ASP A 160 -1.32 5.21 15.03
N GLU A 161 -0.34 4.36 14.74
CA GLU A 161 0.19 4.14 13.40
C GLU A 161 -0.87 3.59 12.44
N LYS A 162 -1.70 2.66 12.90
CA LYS A 162 -2.86 2.15 12.13
C LYS A 162 -3.81 3.27 11.77
N THR A 163 -4.12 4.15 12.72
CA THR A 163 -5.05 5.27 12.49
C THR A 163 -4.50 6.22 11.43
N ILE A 164 -3.20 6.53 11.48
CA ILE A 164 -2.53 7.35 10.46
C ILE A 164 -2.61 6.69 9.08
N VAL A 165 -2.22 5.41 8.99
CA VAL A 165 -2.21 4.70 7.70
C VAL A 165 -3.60 4.52 7.12
N ALA A 166 -4.60 4.21 7.95
CA ALA A 166 -5.98 4.10 7.54
C ALA A 166 -6.47 5.40 6.89
N GLY A 167 -6.18 6.55 7.51
CA GLY A 167 -6.52 7.86 6.93
C GLY A 167 -5.77 8.16 5.62
N LEU A 168 -4.51 7.77 5.51
CA LEU A 168 -3.73 7.93 4.28
C LEU A 168 -4.26 7.04 3.15
N LEU A 169 -4.57 5.78 3.43
CA LEU A 169 -5.17 4.85 2.47
C LEU A 169 -6.46 5.41 1.91
N ALA A 170 -7.38 5.83 2.78
CA ALA A 170 -8.65 6.41 2.38
C ALA A 170 -8.43 7.61 1.44
N LYS A 171 -7.59 8.56 1.85
CA LYS A 171 -7.29 9.75 1.05
C LYS A 171 -6.64 9.44 -0.32
N THR A 172 -5.83 8.39 -0.38
CA THR A 172 -5.11 8.03 -1.63
C THR A 172 -5.96 7.25 -2.61
N ILE A 173 -6.92 6.47 -2.11
CA ILE A 173 -7.74 5.55 -2.92
C ILE A 173 -9.07 6.19 -3.31
N GLU A 174 -9.57 7.17 -2.55
CA GLU A 174 -10.76 7.95 -2.92
C GLU A 174 -10.57 8.81 -4.18
N GLY A 175 -9.37 8.87 -4.76
CA GLY A 175 -9.07 9.83 -5.80
C GLY A 175 -9.00 11.21 -5.17
N GLY A 176 -7.82 11.58 -4.67
CA GLY A 176 -7.52 12.97 -4.39
C GLY A 176 -7.46 13.76 -5.69
N GLU A 177 -8.61 14.03 -6.32
CA GLU A 177 -8.79 15.33 -6.92
C GLU A 177 -8.64 16.31 -5.76
N VAL A 178 -7.42 16.78 -5.59
CA VAL A 178 -7.17 18.09 -5.01
C VAL A 178 -7.94 19.02 -5.93
N VAL A 179 -9.21 19.28 -5.60
CA VAL A 179 -9.85 20.50 -6.04
C VAL A 179 -8.85 21.56 -5.61
N GLU A 180 -8.21 22.18 -6.60
CA GLU A 180 -7.46 23.41 -6.44
C GLU A 180 -8.30 24.27 -5.50
N ILE A 181 -7.89 24.40 -4.23
CA ILE A 181 -8.45 25.43 -3.36
C ILE A 181 -7.93 26.73 -3.97
N ARG A 182 -8.66 27.25 -4.96
CA ARG A 182 -8.59 28.65 -5.31
C ARG A 182 -8.90 29.37 -4.03
N ALA A 183 -7.88 30.04 -3.51
CA ALA A 183 -7.88 30.78 -2.26
C ALA A 183 -9.28 31.31 -1.91
N VAL A 184 -9.91 30.74 -0.88
CA VAL A 184 -11.05 31.39 -0.25
C VAL A 184 -10.46 32.54 0.55
N SER A 185 -10.45 33.72 -0.08
CA SER A 185 -10.08 34.98 0.55
C SER A 185 -10.94 35.18 1.80
N SER A 186 -10.27 35.55 2.90
CA SER A 186 -10.82 35.77 4.24
C SER A 186 -11.91 36.83 4.26
N THR A 187 -13.15 36.44 3.97
CA THR A 187 -14.34 37.23 4.35
C THR A 187 -15.23 36.34 5.20
N SER A 188 -15.23 36.66 6.49
CA SER A 188 -16.02 36.06 7.55
C SER A 188 -17.50 35.94 7.16
N VAL A 189 -18.04 34.71 7.12
CA VAL A 189 -19.49 34.52 7.11
C VAL A 189 -19.95 34.48 8.57
N MET A 190 -20.61 35.55 9.03
CA MET A 190 -21.34 35.54 10.28
C MET A 190 -22.54 34.60 10.15
N VAL A 191 -22.52 33.48 10.89
CA VAL A 191 -23.67 32.58 11.00
C VAL A 191 -24.69 33.19 11.95
N SER A 192 -25.80 33.72 11.42
CA SER A 192 -27.01 33.99 12.20
C SER A 192 -27.81 32.70 12.35
N LEU A 193 -27.69 32.04 13.52
CA LEU A 193 -28.60 30.96 13.91
C LEU A 193 -29.95 31.56 14.33
N ARG A 194 -30.95 31.52 13.45
CA ARG A 194 -32.35 31.63 13.85
C ARG A 194 -32.88 30.22 14.11
N PHE A 195 -32.94 29.83 15.38
CA PHE A 195 -33.72 28.68 15.84
C PHE A 195 -35.20 28.98 15.62
N ASN A 196 -35.92 28.15 14.85
CA ASN A 196 -37.38 28.14 14.91
C ASN A 196 -37.83 26.84 15.57
N TYR A 197 -38.32 27.00 16.79
CA TYR A 197 -38.95 25.98 17.60
C TYR A 197 -40.45 26.07 17.33
N LEU A 198 -41.06 25.02 16.77
CA LEU A 198 -42.50 24.84 16.88
C LEU A 198 -42.82 23.37 17.12
N ARG A 199 -43.15 23.10 18.39
CA ARG A 199 -44.16 22.12 18.80
C ARG A 199 -45.44 22.37 18.00
N ILE A 200 -46.01 21.31 17.43
CA ILE A 200 -47.32 20.73 17.81
C ILE A 200 -47.20 19.22 17.61
#